data_AF-A0A8C9IG27-F1
#
_entry.id   AF-A0A8C9IG27-F1
#
_cell.length_a   1.000
_cell.length_b   1.000
_cell.length_c   1.000
_cell.angle_alpha   90.00
_cell.angle_beta   90.00
_cell.angle_gamma   90.00
#
_symmetry.space_group_name_H-M   'P 1'
#
loop_
_entity.id
_entity.type
_entity.pdbx_description
1 polymer ?
#
loop_
_entity_poly.entity_id
_entity_poly.type
_entity_poly.pdbx_seq_one_letter_code
_entity_poly.pdbx_strand_id
1 'polypeptide(L)'
;MGKDFMSKTPKATAAKAKIDKWDLIKLKSFCTAKETTIRVNRQPTEWEKIFAIYSSDKGLISRIYKELKQIYKKKQTNNPIKKWGKDMNRHFSKEDIHTDNRHMKKSSSSLAIREMQIKTTMRYHLTPVRMAIIKKSGNNRCWRGCGEIGTLLHCWWDCKLVQPLWKTVWRFLKDLELDVPYDPAIPLLGIYPKDYKLFYYKDTGTRMFIVALFTIAKTWNQPKCPSVTDWIKKMWHIYTMEYYAAIK
;
A
#
# COMPACT_ATOMS: atom_id res chain seq x y z
N MET A 1 -17.97 -9.78 -26.69
CA MET A 1 -16.99 -10.89 -26.65
C MET A 1 -16.91 -11.57 -25.29
N GLY A 2 -17.37 -10.99 -24.17
CA GLY A 2 -17.23 -11.57 -22.81
C GLY A 2 -17.77 -13.00 -22.53
N LYS A 3 -19.03 -13.33 -22.84
CA LYS A 3 -19.58 -14.68 -22.56
C LYS A 3 -19.21 -15.73 -23.63
N ASP A 4 -19.04 -15.28 -24.86
CA ASP A 4 -18.84 -16.17 -26.02
C ASP A 4 -17.40 -16.13 -26.58
N PHE A 5 -16.43 -15.72 -25.76
CA PHE A 5 -15.04 -15.57 -26.20
C PHE A 5 -14.48 -16.93 -26.64
N MET A 6 -14.13 -17.03 -27.92
CA MET A 6 -13.59 -18.24 -28.55
C MET A 6 -14.53 -19.47 -28.54
N SER A 7 -15.84 -19.27 -28.40
CA SER A 7 -16.84 -20.35 -28.47
C SER A 7 -17.78 -20.28 -29.68
N LYS A 8 -17.69 -19.21 -30.49
CA LYS A 8 -18.61 -19.00 -31.62
C LYS A 8 -18.25 -19.73 -32.91
N THR A 9 -16.99 -20.14 -33.07
CA THR A 9 -16.53 -20.77 -34.32
C THR A 9 -15.71 -22.03 -34.04
N PRO A 10 -15.84 -23.08 -34.87
CA PRO A 10 -15.07 -24.33 -34.73
C PRO A 10 -13.55 -24.09 -34.70
N LYS A 11 -13.07 -23.13 -35.50
CA LYS A 11 -11.66 -22.70 -35.52
C LYS A 11 -11.20 -22.11 -34.18
N ALA A 12 -12.06 -21.34 -33.50
CA ALA A 12 -11.73 -20.77 -32.20
C ALA A 12 -11.73 -21.82 -31.09
N THR A 13 -12.62 -22.81 -31.16
CA THR A 13 -12.64 -23.95 -30.22
C THR A 13 -11.38 -24.81 -30.36
N ALA A 14 -10.95 -25.07 -31.60
CA ALA A 14 -9.71 -25.80 -31.88
C ALA A 14 -8.46 -25.03 -31.40
N ALA A 15 -8.41 -23.70 -31.57
CA ALA A 15 -7.32 -22.88 -31.06
C ALA A 15 -7.31 -22.81 -29.52
N LYS A 16 -8.48 -22.75 -28.88
CA LYS A 16 -8.62 -22.77 -27.43
C LYS A 16 -8.10 -24.06 -26.80
N ALA A 17 -8.21 -25.20 -27.49
CA ALA A 17 -7.68 -26.47 -27.04
C ALA A 17 -6.13 -26.56 -27.11
N LYS A 18 -5.49 -25.71 -27.92
CA LYS A 18 -4.03 -25.67 -28.12
C LYS A 18 -3.31 -24.60 -27.29
N ILE A 19 -4.03 -23.65 -26.73
CA ILE A 19 -3.49 -22.54 -25.93
C ILE A 19 -3.38 -22.93 -24.46
N ASP A 20 -2.29 -22.56 -23.81
CA ASP A 20 -2.12 -22.74 -22.37
C ASP A 20 -3.21 -22.02 -21.56
N LYS A 21 -3.61 -22.64 -20.44
CA LYS A 21 -4.71 -22.16 -19.61
C LYS A 21 -4.44 -20.76 -19.05
N TRP A 22 -3.20 -20.43 -18.69
CA TRP A 22 -2.84 -19.09 -18.21
C TRP A 22 -2.87 -18.05 -19.31
N ASP A 23 -2.42 -18.39 -20.50
CA ASP A 23 -2.45 -17.47 -21.64
C ASP A 23 -3.88 -17.21 -22.13
N LEU A 24 -4.76 -18.21 -22.06
CA LEU A 24 -6.20 -18.03 -22.29
C LEU A 24 -6.83 -17.07 -21.27
N ILE A 25 -6.45 -17.16 -19.99
CA ILE A 25 -6.91 -16.23 -18.93
C ILE A 25 -6.41 -14.81 -19.20
N LYS A 26 -5.15 -14.63 -19.59
CA LYS A 26 -4.58 -13.31 -19.95
C LYS A 26 -5.31 -12.70 -21.14
N LEU A 27 -5.51 -13.47 -22.22
CA LEU A 27 -6.24 -13.04 -23.42
C LEU A 27 -7.68 -12.61 -23.08
N LYS A 28 -8.38 -13.41 -22.27
CA LYS A 28 -9.74 -13.10 -21.84
C LYS A 28 -9.81 -11.82 -21.00
N SER A 29 -8.84 -11.64 -20.09
CA SER A 29 -8.72 -10.43 -19.28
C SER A 29 -8.46 -9.20 -20.15
N PHE A 30 -7.54 -9.30 -21.13
CA PHE A 30 -7.22 -8.22 -22.06
C PHE A 30 -8.43 -7.81 -22.93
N CYS A 31 -9.13 -8.78 -23.53
CA CYS A 31 -10.32 -8.52 -24.32
C CYS A 31 -11.45 -7.91 -23.49
N THR A 32 -11.65 -8.39 -22.25
CA THR A 32 -12.65 -7.82 -21.33
C THR A 32 -12.32 -6.38 -20.96
N ALA A 33 -11.06 -6.06 -20.71
CA ALA A 33 -10.61 -4.69 -20.48
C ALA A 33 -10.89 -3.80 -21.71
N LYS A 34 -10.59 -4.28 -22.92
CA LYS A 34 -10.86 -3.56 -24.17
C LYS A 34 -12.37 -3.32 -24.40
N GLU A 35 -13.22 -4.31 -24.16
CA GLU A 35 -14.68 -4.15 -24.24
C GLU A 35 -15.23 -3.19 -23.19
N THR A 36 -14.68 -3.24 -21.98
CA THR A 36 -15.07 -2.30 -20.92
C THR A 36 -14.70 -0.88 -21.32
N THR A 37 -13.52 -0.66 -21.90
CA THR A 37 -13.11 0.65 -22.45
C THR A 37 -14.04 1.14 -23.55
N ILE A 38 -14.50 0.26 -24.47
CA ILE A 38 -15.46 0.62 -25.52
C ILE A 38 -16.84 0.95 -24.94
N ARG A 39 -17.27 0.28 -23.86
CA ARG A 39 -18.56 0.54 -23.19
C ARG A 39 -18.56 1.78 -22.30
N VAL A 40 -17.41 2.26 -21.87
CA VAL A 40 -17.33 3.51 -21.10
C VAL A 40 -17.22 4.65 -22.11
N ASN A 41 -18.25 5.49 -22.25
CA ASN A 41 -18.23 6.75 -23.03
C ASN A 41 -17.25 7.79 -22.44
N ARG A 42 -15.99 7.42 -22.23
CA ARG A 42 -14.92 8.31 -21.81
C ARG A 42 -13.84 8.33 -22.88
N GLN A 43 -13.30 9.52 -23.13
CA GLN A 43 -12.12 9.66 -23.97
C GLN A 43 -10.97 8.81 -23.37
N PRO A 44 -10.29 7.97 -24.18
CA PRO A 44 -9.13 7.24 -23.71
C PRO A 44 -8.05 8.23 -23.27
N THR A 45 -7.40 7.94 -22.14
CA THR A 45 -6.23 8.70 -21.71
C THR A 45 -5.06 8.47 -22.69
N GLU A 46 -4.10 9.40 -22.75
CA GLU A 46 -2.89 9.21 -23.57
C GLU A 46 -2.18 7.88 -23.28
N TRP A 47 -2.18 7.45 -22.02
CA TRP A 47 -1.69 6.13 -21.61
C TRP A 47 -2.46 4.98 -22.28
N GLU A 48 -3.78 5.04 -22.29
CA GLU A 48 -4.64 4.03 -22.93
C GLU A 48 -4.52 4.06 -24.46
N LYS A 49 -4.28 5.23 -25.06
CA LYS A 49 -4.00 5.38 -26.50
C LYS A 49 -2.70 4.69 -26.91
N ILE A 50 -1.65 4.76 -26.07
CA ILE A 50 -0.36 4.07 -26.33
C ILE A 50 -0.54 2.56 -26.47
N PHE A 51 -1.42 1.95 -25.67
CA PHE A 51 -1.69 0.50 -25.76
C PHE A 51 -2.74 0.14 -26.81
N ALA A 52 -3.65 1.06 -27.16
CA ALA A 52 -4.69 0.83 -28.16
C ALA A 52 -4.17 0.93 -29.61
N ILE A 53 -3.16 1.79 -29.85
CA ILE A 53 -2.55 2.04 -31.15
C ILE A 53 -1.23 1.26 -31.24
N TYR A 54 -1.30 -0.07 -31.19
CA TYR A 54 -0.12 -0.91 -31.37
C TYR A 54 0.17 -1.05 -32.88
N SER A 55 1.03 -0.18 -33.42
CA SER A 55 1.46 -0.23 -34.83
C SER A 55 2.96 -0.45 -35.03
N SER A 56 3.82 -0.27 -34.01
CA SER A 56 5.25 -0.61 -34.05
C SER A 56 5.94 -0.42 -32.69
N ASP A 57 6.91 -1.28 -32.37
CA ASP A 57 7.78 -1.16 -31.18
C ASP A 57 8.73 0.06 -31.24
N LYS A 58 8.96 0.63 -32.43
CA LYS A 58 9.85 1.78 -32.60
C LYS A 58 9.30 3.00 -31.86
N GLY A 59 10.08 3.52 -30.90
CA GLY A 59 9.70 4.68 -30.11
C GLY A 59 8.64 4.43 -29.03
N LEU A 60 8.22 3.18 -28.79
CA LEU A 60 7.29 2.83 -27.71
C LEU A 60 7.90 3.15 -26.34
N ILE A 61 9.16 2.75 -26.11
CA ILE A 61 9.90 3.01 -24.86
C ILE A 61 9.97 4.52 -24.57
N SER A 62 10.25 5.34 -25.59
CA SER A 62 10.32 6.81 -25.44
C SER A 62 8.96 7.43 -25.10
N ARG A 63 7.87 6.94 -25.73
CA ARG A 63 6.50 7.36 -25.41
C ARG A 63 6.11 6.97 -23.98
N ILE A 64 6.38 5.73 -23.59
CA ILE A 64 6.17 5.25 -22.21
C ILE A 64 6.98 6.11 -21.23
N TYR A 65 8.25 6.38 -21.50
CA TYR A 65 9.10 7.18 -20.62
C TYR A 65 8.61 8.63 -20.48
N LYS A 66 8.19 9.28 -21.58
CA LYS A 66 7.61 10.63 -21.55
C LYS A 66 6.34 10.69 -20.69
N GLU A 67 5.44 9.73 -20.87
CA GLU A 67 4.22 9.66 -20.08
C GLU A 67 4.50 9.37 -18.59
N LEU A 68 5.41 8.42 -18.28
CA LEU A 68 5.84 8.16 -16.90
C LEU A 68 6.43 9.43 -16.25
N LYS A 69 7.22 10.20 -16.99
CA LYS A 69 7.79 11.47 -16.53
C LYS A 69 6.70 12.52 -16.27
N GLN A 70 5.66 12.60 -17.10
CA GLN A 70 4.51 13.49 -16.86
C GLN A 70 3.70 13.06 -15.63
N ILE A 71 3.44 11.76 -15.47
CA ILE A 71 2.74 11.20 -14.31
C ILE A 71 3.54 11.49 -13.03
N TYR A 72 4.85 11.32 -13.08
CA TYR A 72 5.74 11.65 -11.96
C TYR A 72 5.66 13.13 -11.57
N LYS A 73 5.75 14.05 -12.56
CA LYS A 73 5.61 15.50 -12.34
C LYS A 73 4.24 15.86 -11.74
N LYS A 74 3.15 15.30 -12.25
CA LYS A 74 1.78 15.51 -11.70
C LYS A 74 1.59 14.89 -10.31
N LYS A 75 2.31 13.84 -9.95
CA LYS A 75 2.26 13.25 -8.60
C LYS A 75 3.05 14.05 -7.58
N GLN A 76 4.05 14.83 -8.01
CA GLN A 76 4.87 15.66 -7.12
C GLN A 76 4.06 16.79 -6.43
N THR A 77 2.93 17.21 -6.99
CA THR A 77 1.96 18.14 -6.36
C THR A 77 0.99 17.44 -5.38
N ASN A 78 0.93 16.11 -5.40
CA ASN A 78 0.07 15.26 -4.57
C ASN A 78 0.85 14.71 -3.36
N ASN A 79 1.37 15.59 -2.50
CA ASN A 79 2.15 15.18 -1.33
C ASN A 79 1.36 14.18 -0.45
N PRO A 80 1.83 12.92 -0.31
CA PRO A 80 1.17 11.90 0.51
C PRO A 80 0.95 12.34 1.95
N ILE A 81 1.89 13.09 2.53
CA ILE A 81 1.82 13.57 3.91
C ILE A 81 0.68 14.59 4.07
N LYS A 82 0.46 15.47 3.09
CA LYS A 82 -0.71 16.37 3.10
C LYS A 82 -2.03 15.60 3.08
N LYS A 83 -2.07 14.46 2.39
CA LYS A 83 -3.26 13.60 2.38
C LYS A 83 -3.43 12.85 3.70
N TRP A 84 -2.35 12.40 4.33
CA TRP A 84 -2.39 11.86 5.68
C TRP A 84 -2.87 12.90 6.70
N GLY A 85 -2.43 14.15 6.58
CA GLY A 85 -2.93 15.25 7.40
C GLY A 85 -4.44 15.42 7.30
N LYS A 86 -5.00 15.34 6.09
CA LYS A 86 -6.47 15.35 5.90
C LYS A 86 -7.16 14.16 6.58
N ASP A 87 -6.64 12.95 6.40
CA ASP A 87 -7.21 11.75 7.01
C ASP A 87 -7.19 11.82 8.54
N MET A 88 -6.12 12.37 9.13
CA MET A 88 -5.91 12.52 10.58
C MET A 88 -6.48 13.84 11.15
N ASN A 89 -7.12 14.67 10.33
CA ASN A 89 -7.55 16.02 10.68
C ASN A 89 -6.45 16.89 11.33
N ARG A 90 -5.22 16.83 10.77
CA ARG A 90 -4.03 17.51 11.29
C ARG A 90 -3.27 18.26 10.20
N HIS A 91 -2.69 19.39 10.56
CA HIS A 91 -1.75 20.12 9.72
C HIS A 91 -0.31 19.70 10.05
N PHE A 92 0.44 19.25 9.04
CA PHE A 92 1.87 18.96 9.15
C PHE A 92 2.68 20.11 8.56
N SER A 93 3.70 20.58 9.29
CA SER A 93 4.60 21.64 8.82
C SER A 93 5.53 21.15 7.71
N LYS A 94 6.19 22.07 6.99
CA LYS A 94 7.18 21.71 5.96
C LYS A 94 8.40 21.04 6.60
N GLU A 95 8.72 21.42 7.83
CA GLU A 95 9.81 20.90 8.65
C GLU A 95 9.53 19.45 9.07
N ASP A 96 8.30 19.15 9.50
CA ASP A 96 7.87 17.77 9.81
C ASP A 96 8.00 16.88 8.57
N ILE A 97 7.54 17.39 7.42
CA ILE A 97 7.62 16.71 6.13
C ILE A 97 9.09 16.44 5.73
N HIS A 98 9.97 17.42 5.89
CA HIS A 98 11.37 17.27 5.53
C HIS A 98 12.11 16.29 6.47
N THR A 99 11.81 16.36 7.76
CA THR A 99 12.40 15.51 8.80
C THR A 99 12.00 14.05 8.60
N ASP A 100 10.72 13.78 8.33
CA ASP A 100 10.22 12.44 8.02
C ASP A 100 10.92 11.86 6.78
N ASN A 101 10.95 12.60 5.66
CA ASN A 101 11.60 12.13 4.44
C ASN A 101 13.10 11.79 4.62
N ARG A 102 13.79 12.50 5.53
CA ARG A 102 15.19 12.22 5.88
C ARG A 102 15.28 10.96 6.76
N HIS A 103 14.40 10.86 7.75
CA HIS A 103 14.31 9.72 8.65
C HIS A 103 13.98 8.43 7.90
N MET A 104 12.94 8.41 7.05
CA MET A 104 12.58 7.24 6.24
C MET A 104 13.75 6.67 5.44
N LYS A 105 14.60 7.55 4.86
CA LYS A 105 15.79 7.13 4.09
C LYS A 105 16.88 6.49 4.95
N LYS A 106 16.96 6.85 6.23
CA LYS A 106 18.05 6.46 7.16
C LYS A 106 17.60 5.58 8.32
N SER A 107 16.31 5.26 8.42
CA SER A 107 15.68 4.65 9.61
C SER A 107 16.12 3.21 9.91
N SER A 108 16.53 2.42 8.91
CA SER A 108 17.09 1.09 9.14
C SER A 108 17.95 0.64 7.95
N SER A 109 18.95 -0.20 8.23
CA SER A 109 19.72 -0.91 7.20
C SER A 109 18.85 -1.94 6.45
N SER A 110 17.87 -2.54 7.15
CA SER A 110 16.95 -3.52 6.59
C SER A 110 16.08 -2.93 5.49
N LEU A 111 16.15 -3.52 4.29
CA LEU A 111 15.31 -3.13 3.15
C LEU A 111 13.83 -3.35 3.44
N ALA A 112 13.48 -4.43 4.13
CA ALA A 112 12.10 -4.74 4.47
C ALA A 112 11.47 -3.64 5.34
N ILE A 113 12.19 -3.17 6.36
CA ILE A 113 11.72 -2.12 7.26
C ILE A 113 11.48 -0.81 6.49
N ARG A 114 12.47 -0.39 5.68
CA ARG A 114 12.35 0.81 4.84
C ARG A 114 11.20 0.70 3.85
N GLU A 115 11.05 -0.45 3.19
CA GLU A 115 9.97 -0.69 2.24
C GLU A 115 8.60 -0.56 2.89
N MET A 116 8.42 -1.09 4.11
CA MET A 116 7.15 -1.01 4.80
C MET A 116 6.78 0.44 5.17
N GLN A 117 7.75 1.21 5.67
CA GLN A 117 7.54 2.62 5.96
C GLN A 117 7.16 3.39 4.68
N ILE A 118 7.89 3.16 3.58
CA ILE A 118 7.59 3.76 2.27
C ILE A 118 6.19 3.39 1.80
N LYS A 119 5.79 2.12 1.85
CA LYS A 119 4.45 1.67 1.43
C LYS A 119 3.34 2.33 2.25
N THR A 120 3.58 2.51 3.55
CA THR A 120 2.61 3.14 4.47
C THR A 120 2.51 4.63 4.17
N THR A 121 3.61 5.38 4.22
CA THR A 121 3.63 6.82 3.92
C THR A 121 3.09 7.13 2.52
N MET A 122 3.43 6.31 1.51
CA MET A 122 2.95 6.47 0.13
C MET A 122 1.50 6.03 -0.08
N ARG A 123 0.81 5.54 0.96
CA ARG A 123 -0.60 5.09 0.88
C ARG A 123 -0.80 4.00 -0.18
N TYR A 124 0.14 3.06 -0.24
CA TYR A 124 0.22 2.02 -1.28
C TYR A 124 -0.92 1.01 -1.18
N HIS A 125 -1.31 0.66 0.05
CA HIS A 125 -2.31 -0.37 0.29
C HIS A 125 -3.70 0.08 -0.18
N LEU A 126 -4.39 -0.80 -0.92
CA LEU A 126 -5.72 -0.54 -1.43
C LEU A 126 -6.75 -0.67 -0.31
N THR A 127 -7.67 0.28 -0.20
CA THR A 127 -8.68 0.28 0.87
C THR A 127 -10.04 -0.19 0.34
N PRO A 128 -10.95 -0.66 1.21
CA PRO A 128 -12.33 -0.93 0.85
C PRO A 128 -13.02 0.25 0.15
N VAL A 129 -12.82 1.49 0.64
CA VAL A 129 -13.36 2.70 -0.02
C VAL A 129 -12.85 2.83 -1.46
N ARG A 130 -11.55 2.66 -1.69
CA ARG A 130 -10.99 2.72 -3.06
C ARG A 130 -11.47 1.55 -3.92
N MET A 131 -11.56 0.36 -3.35
CA MET A 131 -12.03 -0.83 -4.03
C MET A 131 -13.50 -0.70 -4.45
N ALA A 132 -14.34 -0.10 -3.59
CA ALA A 132 -15.73 0.19 -3.85
C ALA A 132 -15.88 1.07 -5.11
N ILE A 133 -15.08 2.12 -5.22
CA ILE A 133 -15.03 3.00 -6.39
C ILE A 133 -14.58 2.24 -7.65
N ILE A 134 -13.49 1.47 -7.57
CA ILE A 134 -12.94 0.71 -8.71
C ILE A 134 -13.95 -0.31 -9.23
N LYS A 135 -14.60 -1.05 -8.32
CA LYS A 135 -15.58 -2.08 -8.66
C LYS A 135 -16.97 -1.52 -8.95
N LYS A 136 -17.19 -0.21 -8.78
CA LYS A 136 -18.52 0.42 -8.80
C LYS A 136 -19.51 -0.29 -7.87
N SER A 137 -19.02 -0.77 -6.72
CA SER A 137 -19.84 -1.41 -5.70
C SER A 137 -20.08 -0.44 -4.53
N GLY A 138 -21.26 -0.47 -3.91
CA GLY A 138 -21.54 0.34 -2.71
C GLY A 138 -20.82 -0.15 -1.44
N ASN A 139 -20.25 -1.37 -1.45
CA ASN A 139 -19.61 -1.93 -0.26
C ASN A 139 -18.22 -1.33 -0.02
N ASN A 140 -18.16 -0.36 0.89
CA ASN A 140 -16.94 0.28 1.36
C ASN A 140 -16.55 -0.13 2.80
N ARG A 141 -17.15 -1.19 3.33
CA ARG A 141 -16.95 -1.64 4.72
C ARG A 141 -15.56 -2.26 4.90
N CYS A 142 -15.01 -2.10 6.10
CA CYS A 142 -13.73 -2.67 6.48
C CYS A 142 -13.70 -4.19 6.21
N TRP A 143 -12.65 -4.66 5.54
CA TRP A 143 -12.48 -6.09 5.22
C TRP A 143 -12.38 -6.99 6.45
N ARG A 144 -12.03 -6.43 7.61
CA ARG A 144 -11.99 -7.13 8.91
C ARG A 144 -13.36 -7.39 9.52
N GLY A 145 -14.44 -6.89 8.93
CA GLY A 145 -15.80 -7.12 9.44
C GLY A 145 -16.15 -6.33 10.70
N CYS A 146 -15.43 -5.24 11.00
CA CYS A 146 -15.72 -4.42 12.19
C CYS A 146 -17.03 -3.61 12.09
N GLY A 147 -17.62 -3.51 10.89
CA GLY A 147 -18.84 -2.76 10.60
C GLY A 147 -18.62 -1.31 10.13
N GLU A 148 -17.43 -0.75 10.29
CA GLU A 148 -17.12 0.64 9.91
C GLU A 148 -16.62 0.79 8.47
N ILE A 149 -16.55 2.04 7.99
CA ILE A 149 -16.04 2.37 6.65
C ILE A 149 -14.53 2.09 6.60
N GLY A 150 -14.10 1.29 5.64
CA GLY A 150 -12.70 0.94 5.43
C GLY A 150 -11.91 2.06 4.76
N THR A 151 -11.70 3.17 5.46
CA THR A 151 -10.74 4.21 5.05
C THR A 151 -9.30 3.74 5.30
N LEU A 152 -8.31 4.47 4.78
CA LEU A 152 -6.91 4.09 4.98
C LEU A 152 -6.51 4.19 6.46
N LEU A 153 -6.80 5.34 7.09
CA LEU A 153 -6.52 5.54 8.51
C LEU A 153 -7.27 4.52 9.36
N HIS A 154 -8.54 4.24 9.06
CA HIS A 154 -9.29 3.21 9.76
C HIS A 154 -8.61 1.84 9.67
N CYS A 155 -8.24 1.39 8.48
CA CYS A 155 -7.66 0.06 8.29
C CYS A 155 -6.28 -0.11 8.95
N TRP A 156 -5.54 0.99 9.12
CA TRP A 156 -4.24 1.00 9.80
C TRP A 156 -4.33 1.24 11.31
N TRP A 157 -5.24 2.09 11.74
CA TRP A 157 -5.28 2.64 13.09
C TRP A 157 -6.67 2.51 13.71
N ASP A 158 -7.68 3.27 13.26
CA ASP A 158 -8.93 3.44 14.01
C ASP A 158 -9.74 2.15 14.22
N CYS A 159 -9.53 1.14 13.37
CA CYS A 159 -10.29 -0.10 13.45
C CYS A 159 -10.21 -0.72 14.84
N LYS A 160 -11.38 -0.90 15.47
CA LYS A 160 -11.50 -1.56 16.79
C LYS A 160 -10.85 -2.95 16.87
N LEU A 161 -10.69 -3.64 15.74
CA LEU A 161 -10.03 -4.94 15.65
C LEU A 161 -8.50 -4.86 15.49
N VAL A 162 -7.98 -3.68 15.17
CA VAL A 162 -6.55 -3.38 15.06
C VAL A 162 -6.03 -2.70 16.33
N GLN A 163 -6.86 -1.88 16.99
CA GLN A 163 -6.54 -1.17 18.23
C GLN A 163 -5.95 -2.03 19.36
N PRO A 164 -6.39 -3.29 19.60
CA PRO A 164 -5.77 -4.14 20.63
C PRO A 164 -4.27 -4.40 20.39
N LEU A 165 -3.85 -4.54 19.12
CA LEU A 165 -2.44 -4.67 18.78
C LEU A 165 -1.70 -3.38 19.14
N TRP A 166 -2.21 -2.22 18.72
CA TRP A 166 -1.56 -0.93 19.02
C TRP A 166 -1.44 -0.67 20.51
N LYS A 167 -2.50 -0.90 21.29
CA LYS A 167 -2.45 -0.78 22.76
C LYS A 167 -1.39 -1.69 23.37
N THR A 168 -1.23 -2.91 22.85
CA THR A 168 -0.21 -3.84 23.33
C THR A 168 1.20 -3.36 22.99
N VAL A 169 1.42 -2.88 21.77
CA VAL A 169 2.71 -2.30 21.34
C VAL A 169 3.08 -1.12 22.23
N TRP A 170 2.14 -0.21 22.49
CA TRP A 170 2.38 0.95 23.35
C TRP A 170 2.66 0.57 24.81
N ARG A 171 1.92 -0.39 25.36
CA ARG A 171 2.20 -0.89 26.71
C ARG A 171 3.61 -1.45 26.79
N PHE A 172 4.02 -2.25 25.80
CA PHE A 172 5.37 -2.80 25.74
C PHE A 172 6.44 -1.71 25.64
N LEU A 173 6.20 -0.65 24.86
CA LEU A 173 7.11 0.50 24.80
C LEU A 173 7.21 1.21 26.15
N LYS A 174 6.08 1.39 26.85
CA LYS A 174 6.05 1.98 28.19
C LYS A 174 6.83 1.12 29.21
N ASP A 175 6.72 -0.20 29.13
CA ASP A 175 7.47 -1.14 29.97
C ASP A 175 8.98 -1.07 29.71
N LEU A 176 9.39 -0.58 28.54
CA LEU A 176 10.78 -0.29 28.17
C LEU A 176 11.19 1.17 28.46
N GLU A 177 10.41 1.88 29.27
CA GLU A 177 10.62 3.29 29.63
C GLU A 177 10.55 4.26 28.43
N LEU A 178 9.87 3.85 27.35
CA LEU A 178 9.65 4.65 26.14
C LEU A 178 8.26 5.28 26.19
N ASP A 179 8.14 6.38 26.92
CA ASP A 179 6.86 7.08 27.06
C ASP A 179 6.55 7.93 25.82
N VAL A 180 5.95 7.28 24.82
CA VAL A 180 5.60 7.88 23.53
C VAL A 180 4.09 8.17 23.48
N PRO A 181 3.64 9.36 23.04
CA PRO A 181 2.22 9.66 22.92
C PRO A 181 1.47 8.63 22.05
N TYR A 182 0.22 8.34 22.39
CA TYR A 182 -0.64 7.44 21.61
C TYR A 182 -1.22 8.13 20.37
N ASP A 183 -0.37 8.39 19.39
CA ASP A 183 -0.67 9.18 18.19
C ASP A 183 -0.39 8.38 16.91
N PRO A 184 -1.35 8.26 15.97
CA PRO A 184 -1.15 7.55 14.70
C PRO A 184 -0.04 8.11 13.82
N ALA A 185 0.32 9.39 13.93
CA ALA A 185 1.39 9.99 13.14
C ALA A 185 2.76 9.36 13.43
N ILE A 186 2.94 8.80 14.63
CA ILE A 186 4.19 8.19 15.06
C ILE A 186 4.46 6.87 14.33
N PRO A 187 3.60 5.83 14.42
CA PRO A 187 3.85 4.58 13.71
C PRO A 187 3.67 4.73 12.20
N LEU A 188 2.71 5.53 11.72
CA LEU A 188 2.38 5.58 10.29
C LEU A 188 3.33 6.48 9.49
N LEU A 189 3.82 7.56 10.11
CA LEU A 189 4.63 8.58 9.44
C LEU A 189 5.98 8.81 10.13
N GLY A 190 6.30 8.18 11.26
CA GLY A 190 7.56 8.44 11.97
C GLY A 190 7.70 9.88 12.49
N ILE A 191 6.59 10.62 12.62
CA ILE A 191 6.59 12.01 13.08
C ILE A 191 6.46 12.01 14.61
N TYR A 192 7.59 12.20 15.29
CA TYR A 192 7.65 12.31 16.74
C TYR A 192 7.45 13.76 17.22
N PRO A 193 6.94 13.97 18.45
CA PRO A 193 6.94 15.28 19.10
C PRO A 193 8.36 15.89 19.17
N LYS A 194 8.46 17.21 19.04
CA LYS A 194 9.76 17.94 18.98
C LYS A 194 10.55 17.84 20.27
N ASP A 195 9.86 17.74 21.39
CA ASP A 195 10.36 17.61 22.76
C ASP A 195 10.85 16.20 23.10
N TYR A 196 10.56 15.20 22.27
CA TYR A 196 11.05 13.83 22.47
C TYR A 196 12.54 13.72 22.10
N LYS A 197 13.41 13.97 23.09
CA LYS A 197 14.87 14.20 22.96
C LYS A 197 15.78 12.96 22.86
N LEU A 198 15.21 11.75 22.83
CA LEU A 198 15.99 10.52 22.95
C LEU A 198 16.25 9.85 21.59
N PHE A 199 17.35 10.24 20.92
CA PHE A 199 17.71 9.75 19.57
C PHE A 199 17.91 8.22 19.49
N TYR A 200 18.54 7.61 20.50
CA TYR A 200 18.77 6.16 20.55
C TYR A 200 17.47 5.34 20.68
N TYR A 201 16.51 5.89 21.40
CA TYR A 201 15.23 5.25 21.69
C TYR A 201 14.21 5.36 20.56
N LYS A 202 14.38 6.33 19.65
CA LYS A 202 13.55 6.46 18.44
C LYS A 202 13.71 5.27 17.51
N ASP A 203 14.90 4.70 17.38
CA ASP A 203 15.15 3.58 16.47
C ASP A 203 14.45 2.31 16.96
N THR A 204 14.66 1.94 18.23
CA THR A 204 14.01 0.79 18.86
C THR A 204 12.49 0.87 18.75
N GLY A 205 11.87 2.00 19.16
CA GLY A 205 10.43 2.19 19.07
C GLY A 205 9.90 2.15 17.63
N THR A 206 10.60 2.79 16.70
CA THR A 206 10.25 2.78 15.27
C THR A 206 10.23 1.37 14.70
N ARG A 207 11.22 0.54 15.03
CA ARG A 207 11.25 -0.87 14.58
C ARG A 207 10.00 -1.61 15.10
N MET A 208 9.64 -1.44 16.36
CA MET A 208 8.44 -2.07 16.94
C MET A 208 7.15 -1.67 16.20
N PHE A 209 7.00 -0.37 15.93
CA PHE A 209 5.88 0.14 15.16
C PHE A 209 5.84 -0.42 13.74
N ILE A 210 6.99 -0.48 13.05
CA ILE A 210 7.06 -1.03 11.70
C ILE A 210 6.70 -2.52 11.69
N VAL A 211 7.10 -3.29 12.70
CA VAL A 211 6.70 -4.69 12.82
C VAL A 211 5.19 -4.83 13.06
N ALA A 212 4.58 -3.92 13.82
CA ALA A 212 3.13 -3.87 13.96
C ALA A 212 2.45 -3.57 12.60
N LEU A 213 3.00 -2.63 11.82
CA LEU A 213 2.55 -2.38 10.44
C LEU A 213 2.67 -3.63 9.56
N PHE A 214 3.77 -4.38 9.64
CA PHE A 214 3.91 -5.67 8.96
C PHE A 214 2.80 -6.65 9.31
N THR A 215 2.46 -6.72 10.59
CA THR A 215 1.42 -7.64 11.08
C THR A 215 0.04 -7.24 10.56
N ILE A 216 -0.27 -5.94 10.54
CA ILE A 216 -1.53 -5.40 10.00
C ILE A 216 -1.59 -5.57 8.47
N ALA A 217 -0.49 -5.31 7.77
CA ALA A 217 -0.41 -5.47 6.31
C ALA A 217 -0.60 -6.93 5.87
N LYS A 218 -0.07 -7.88 6.66
CA LYS A 218 -0.19 -9.32 6.37
C LYS A 218 -1.65 -9.78 6.30
N THR A 219 -2.53 -9.20 7.12
CA THR A 219 -3.97 -9.50 7.11
C THR A 219 -4.80 -8.40 6.46
N TRP A 220 -4.19 -7.54 5.63
CA TRP A 220 -4.80 -6.29 5.16
C TRP A 220 -6.16 -6.47 4.50
N ASN A 221 -6.30 -7.46 3.63
CA ASN A 221 -7.51 -7.75 2.84
C ASN A 221 -8.28 -8.98 3.32
N GLN A 222 -8.02 -9.43 4.55
CA GLN A 222 -8.65 -10.60 5.15
C GLN A 222 -9.60 -10.16 6.29
N PRO A 223 -10.62 -10.98 6.61
CA PRO A 223 -11.43 -10.78 7.82
C PRO A 223 -10.60 -10.97 9.11
N LYS A 224 -9.38 -11.48 9.01
CA LYS A 224 -8.51 -11.80 10.13
C LYS A 224 -7.94 -10.56 10.82
N CYS A 225 -8.08 -10.50 12.14
CA CYS A 225 -7.44 -9.49 12.97
C CYS A 225 -5.92 -9.72 13.07
N PRO A 226 -5.10 -8.67 13.16
CA PRO A 226 -3.69 -8.82 13.49
C PRO A 226 -3.53 -9.40 14.91
N SER A 227 -2.58 -10.33 15.08
CA SER A 227 -2.33 -11.01 16.36
C SER A 227 -1.05 -10.51 17.03
N VAL A 228 -1.09 -10.33 18.35
CA VAL A 228 0.10 -10.02 19.17
C VAL A 228 1.16 -11.13 19.03
N THR A 229 0.74 -12.38 18.93
CA THR A 229 1.66 -13.51 18.71
C THR A 229 2.37 -13.40 17.35
N ASP A 230 1.65 -13.01 16.30
CA ASP A 230 2.25 -12.80 14.97
C ASP A 230 3.22 -11.61 14.99
N TRP A 231 2.89 -10.55 15.73
CA TRP A 231 3.76 -9.41 15.95
C TRP A 231 5.05 -9.81 16.68
N ILE A 232 4.97 -10.52 17.82
CA ILE A 232 6.13 -11.01 18.58
C ILE A 232 7.01 -11.91 17.71
N LYS A 233 6.43 -12.86 16.96
CA LYS A 233 7.20 -13.72 16.04
C LYS A 233 7.93 -12.91 14.98
N LYS A 234 7.28 -11.88 14.42
CA LYS A 234 7.90 -11.02 13.40
C LYS A 234 8.98 -10.12 14.01
N MET A 235 8.81 -9.67 15.25
CA MET A 235 9.81 -8.91 16.01
C MET A 235 11.09 -9.73 16.13
N TRP A 236 10.99 -10.95 16.66
CA TRP A 236 12.13 -11.86 16.78
C TRP A 236 12.85 -12.06 15.45
N HIS A 237 12.11 -12.35 14.38
CA HIS A 237 12.69 -12.53 13.06
C HIS A 237 13.46 -11.29 12.57
N ILE A 238 12.90 -10.08 12.74
CA ILE A 238 13.57 -8.85 12.29
C ILE A 238 14.82 -8.56 13.12
N TYR A 239 14.74 -8.69 14.46
CA TYR A 239 15.91 -8.51 15.33
C TYR A 239 17.03 -9.49 15.01
N THR A 240 16.70 -10.77 14.80
CA THR A 240 17.67 -11.78 14.40
C THR A 240 18.34 -11.42 13.08
N MET A 241 17.57 -10.99 12.07
CA MET A 241 18.11 -10.60 10.78
C MET A 241 19.01 -9.35 10.86
N GLU A 242 18.65 -8.36 11.67
CA GLU A 242 19.47 -7.16 11.87
C GLU A 242 20.75 -7.45 12.65
N TYR A 243 20.69 -8.31 13.68
CA TYR A 243 21.86 -8.75 14.44
C TYR A 243 22.89 -9.42 13.52
N TYR A 244 22.47 -10.40 12.71
CA TYR A 244 23.38 -11.05 11.76
C TYR A 244 23.89 -10.12 10.66
N ALA A 245 23.11 -9.12 10.26
CA ALA A 245 23.57 -8.13 9.28
C ALA A 245 24.64 -7.16 9.84
N ALA A 246 24.70 -6.98 11.16
CA ALA A 246 25.65 -6.10 11.84
C ALA A 246 27.00 -6.77 12.17
N ILE A 247 27.09 -8.11 12.19
CA ILE A 247 28.31 -8.89 12.49
C ILE A 247 29.19 -8.99 11.23
N LYS A 248 29.39 -7.88 10.53
CA LYS A 248 30.21 -7.84 9.31
C LYS A 248 31.52 -7.10 9.54
#